data_AF-A0A922D368-F1
#
_entry.id   AF-A0A922D368-F1
#
_cell.length_a   1.000
_cell.length_b   1.000
_cell.length_c   1.000
_cell.angle_alpha   90.00
_cell.angle_beta   90.00
_cell.angle_gamma   90.00
#
_symmetry.space_group_name_H-M   'P 1'
#
loop_
_entity.id
_entity.type
_entity.pdbx_description
1 polymer ?
#
loop_
_entity_poly.entity_id
_entity_poly.type
_entity_poly.pdbx_seq_one_letter_code
_entity_poly.pdbx_strand_id
1 'polypeptide(L)'
;MISRPYQYLVCISRIFLLVGVYAALPHRESAKFSFSSILDAALPRIHPIVAAGSNRCEAFKSFFGLTYEQMQEKNASVHETLNIDLITKNGNVKFNLTATKRLGRVMKNAKTIIILIHGFLESSDGWMVSGLAPVLLNRTGLKLFALDGRKIINWEYFRSSTYARFMGEQLGTSLSKIIKGMFS
;
A
#
# COMPACT_ATOMS: atom_id res chain seq x y z
N MET A 1 33.26 -48.16 -34.37
CA MET A 1 33.93 -46.86 -34.15
C MET A 1 33.13 -45.78 -34.88
N ILE A 2 32.31 -45.05 -34.15
CA ILE A 2 31.61 -43.85 -34.62
C ILE A 2 32.12 -42.70 -33.73
N SER A 3 32.60 -41.64 -34.37
CA SER A 3 33.41 -40.61 -33.74
C SER A 3 32.59 -39.77 -32.75
N ARG A 4 33.16 -39.55 -31.55
CA ARG A 4 32.59 -38.76 -30.45
C ARG A 4 32.04 -37.35 -30.81
N PRO A 5 32.48 -36.60 -31.85
CA PRO A 5 31.87 -35.30 -32.15
C PRO A 5 30.44 -35.37 -32.70
N TYR A 6 29.98 -36.52 -33.24
CA TYR A 6 28.63 -36.65 -33.80
C TYR A 6 27.55 -36.72 -32.71
N GLN A 7 27.85 -37.28 -31.53
CA GLN A 7 26.89 -37.37 -30.44
C GLN A 7 26.59 -36.01 -29.80
N TYR A 8 27.59 -35.13 -29.72
CA TYR A 8 27.40 -33.76 -29.20
C TYR A 8 26.55 -32.89 -30.13
N LEU A 9 26.72 -33.04 -31.45
CA LEU A 9 25.95 -32.29 -32.45
C LEU A 9 24.46 -32.70 -32.47
N VAL A 10 24.16 -33.97 -32.22
CA VAL A 10 22.77 -34.48 -32.08
C VAL A 10 22.14 -34.02 -30.75
N CYS A 11 22.90 -33.90 -29.68
CA CYS A 11 22.40 -33.35 -28.42
C CYS A 11 22.10 -31.86 -28.51
N ILE A 12 22.94 -31.08 -29.20
CA ILE A 12 22.71 -29.63 -29.37
C ILE A 12 21.51 -29.37 -30.30
N SER A 13 21.33 -30.14 -31.38
CA SER A 13 20.16 -29.97 -32.26
C SER A 13 18.83 -30.30 -31.58
N ARG A 14 18.80 -31.24 -30.64
CA ARG A 14 17.61 -31.52 -29.81
C ARG A 14 17.27 -30.39 -28.84
N ILE A 15 18.26 -29.66 -28.33
CA ILE A 15 18.03 -28.52 -27.44
C ILE A 15 17.41 -27.34 -28.21
N PHE A 16 17.89 -27.05 -29.43
CA PHE A 16 17.32 -25.98 -30.25
C PHE A 16 15.92 -26.29 -30.78
N LEU A 17 15.59 -27.55 -31.04
CA LEU A 17 14.22 -27.96 -31.39
C LEU A 17 13.24 -27.85 -30.21
N LEU A 18 13.68 -28.02 -28.97
CA LEU A 18 12.85 -27.78 -27.79
C LEU A 18 12.56 -26.29 -27.58
N VAL A 19 13.50 -25.39 -27.90
CA VAL A 19 13.30 -23.93 -27.81
C VAL A 19 12.34 -23.43 -28.91
N GLY A 20 12.41 -24.00 -30.12
CA GLY A 20 11.54 -23.63 -31.24
C GLY A 20 10.06 -24.01 -31.07
N VAL A 21 9.75 -25.07 -30.31
CA VAL A 21 8.37 -25.51 -30.08
C VAL A 21 7.65 -24.68 -29.00
N TYR A 22 8.39 -24.01 -28.11
CA TYR A 22 7.78 -23.04 -27.18
C TYR A 22 7.41 -21.70 -27.83
N ALA A 23 7.97 -21.39 -29.00
CA ALA A 23 7.68 -20.14 -29.73
C ALA A 23 6.52 -20.26 -30.73
N ALA A 24 5.99 -21.46 -30.97
CA ALA A 24 4.94 -21.74 -31.97
C ALA A 24 3.66 -22.38 -31.39
N LEU A 25 3.39 -22.17 -30.10
CA LEU A 25 2.04 -22.37 -29.55
C LEU A 25 1.17 -21.15 -29.91
N PRO A 26 -0.10 -21.34 -30.30
CA PRO A 26 -0.99 -20.24 -30.61
C PRO A 26 -0.97 -19.27 -29.44
N HIS A 27 -0.87 -17.98 -29.74
CA HIS A 27 -0.88 -16.86 -28.80
C HIS A 27 -2.04 -17.04 -27.81
N ARG A 28 -1.75 -17.77 -26.73
CA ARG A 28 -2.67 -18.03 -25.64
C ARG A 28 -2.60 -16.74 -24.87
N GLU A 29 -3.63 -15.92 -25.04
CA GLU A 29 -3.87 -14.73 -24.23
C GLU A 29 -3.38 -15.05 -22.83
N SER A 30 -2.41 -14.27 -22.36
CA SER A 30 -1.88 -14.33 -21.01
C SER A 30 -3.04 -14.67 -20.09
N ALA A 31 -3.01 -15.86 -19.48
CA ALA A 31 -4.02 -16.25 -18.53
C ALA A 31 -4.07 -15.12 -17.50
N LYS A 32 -5.09 -14.28 -17.62
CA LYS A 32 -5.37 -13.24 -16.66
C LYS A 32 -5.63 -14.04 -15.41
N PHE A 33 -4.67 -14.04 -14.49
CA PHE A 33 -4.89 -14.50 -13.13
C PHE A 33 -5.98 -13.59 -12.56
N SER A 34 -7.23 -13.98 -12.78
CA SER A 34 -8.38 -13.31 -12.23
C SER A 34 -8.58 -13.90 -10.86
N PHE A 35 -8.38 -13.10 -9.82
CA PHE A 35 -8.59 -13.52 -8.43
C PHE A 35 -10.00 -14.10 -8.17
N SER A 36 -10.96 -13.89 -9.08
CA SER A 36 -12.27 -14.55 -9.06
C SER A 36 -12.15 -16.08 -9.05
N SER A 37 -11.22 -16.66 -9.81
CA SER A 37 -11.12 -18.13 -9.95
C SER A 37 -10.45 -18.82 -8.75
N ILE A 38 -9.62 -18.11 -7.99
CA ILE A 38 -9.05 -18.63 -6.73
C ILE A 38 -10.10 -18.53 -5.61
N LEU A 39 -10.92 -17.48 -5.61
CA LEU A 39 -11.98 -17.26 -4.62
C LEU A 39 -13.17 -18.21 -4.81
N ASP A 40 -13.57 -18.47 -6.06
CA ASP A 40 -14.61 -19.46 -6.41
C ASP A 40 -14.21 -20.89 -6.03
N ALA A 41 -12.90 -21.18 -5.97
CA ALA A 41 -12.38 -22.47 -5.54
C ALA A 41 -12.27 -22.62 -4.01
N ALA A 42 -12.23 -21.51 -3.26
CA ALA A 42 -11.98 -21.50 -1.82
C ALA A 42 -13.23 -21.34 -0.94
N LEU A 43 -14.38 -20.93 -1.51
CA LEU A 43 -15.63 -20.74 -0.76
C LEU A 43 -16.68 -21.79 -1.17
N PRO A 44 -17.17 -22.64 -0.25
CA PRO A 44 -18.26 -23.56 -0.56
C PRO A 44 -19.52 -22.75 -0.95
N ARG A 45 -20.23 -23.22 -1.97
CA ARG A 45 -21.42 -22.65 -2.63
C ARG A 45 -22.46 -22.07 -1.66
N ILE A 46 -22.23 -20.87 -1.16
CA ILE A 46 -23.26 -20.01 -0.58
C ILE A 46 -23.20 -18.75 -1.43
N HIS A 47 -23.94 -18.74 -2.54
CA HIS A 47 -24.07 -17.57 -3.39
C HIS A 47 -25.09 -16.62 -2.75
N PRO A 48 -24.71 -15.44 -2.24
CA PRO A 48 -25.66 -14.35 -2.22
C PRO A 48 -25.93 -13.98 -3.69
N ILE A 49 -27.19 -13.79 -4.06
CA ILE A 49 -27.56 -13.31 -5.38
C ILE A 49 -27.08 -11.85 -5.46
N VAL A 50 -25.89 -11.63 -6.00
CA VAL A 50 -25.29 -10.30 -6.06
C VAL A 50 -25.54 -9.72 -7.44
N ALA A 51 -26.38 -8.68 -7.52
CA ALA A 51 -26.60 -7.94 -8.77
C ALA A 51 -25.27 -7.39 -9.32
N ALA A 52 -25.13 -7.40 -10.64
CA ALA A 52 -23.94 -6.94 -11.32
C ALA A 52 -23.92 -5.39 -11.36
N GLY A 53 -23.44 -4.75 -10.29
CA GLY A 53 -23.16 -3.32 -10.31
C GLY A 53 -23.06 -2.69 -8.92
N SER A 54 -21.85 -2.28 -8.50
CA SER A 54 -21.55 -1.55 -7.24
C SER A 54 -21.76 -2.34 -5.93
N ASN A 55 -22.92 -2.94 -5.73
CA ASN A 55 -23.35 -3.64 -4.52
C ASN A 55 -22.56 -4.93 -4.20
N ARG A 56 -21.84 -5.52 -5.18
CA ARG A 56 -20.97 -6.69 -4.90
C ARG A 56 -19.79 -6.38 -4.01
N CYS A 57 -19.15 -5.23 -4.21
CA CYS A 57 -17.98 -4.83 -3.44
C CYS A 57 -18.37 -4.48 -2.00
N GLU A 58 -19.50 -3.80 -1.80
CA GLU A 58 -19.98 -3.46 -0.46
C GLU A 58 -20.52 -4.68 0.30
N ALA A 59 -21.29 -5.56 -0.33
CA ALA A 59 -21.76 -6.79 0.30
C ALA A 59 -20.58 -7.71 0.67
N PHE A 60 -19.57 -7.80 -0.20
CA PHE A 60 -18.33 -8.53 0.09
C PHE A 60 -17.55 -7.88 1.24
N LYS A 61 -17.40 -6.55 1.23
CA LYS A 61 -16.76 -5.83 2.33
C LYS A 61 -17.47 -6.07 3.65
N SER A 62 -18.81 -6.05 3.67
CA SER A 62 -19.62 -6.33 4.84
C SER A 62 -19.42 -7.76 5.36
N PHE A 63 -19.45 -8.76 4.48
CA PHE A 63 -19.28 -10.17 4.85
C PHE A 63 -17.92 -10.46 5.52
N PHE A 64 -16.86 -9.79 5.06
CA PHE A 64 -15.51 -10.00 5.58
C PHE A 64 -15.10 -9.02 6.70
N GLY A 65 -16.01 -8.20 7.24
CA GLY A 65 -15.64 -7.26 8.31
C GLY A 65 -14.85 -6.04 7.82
N LEU A 66 -14.98 -5.67 6.55
CA LEU A 66 -14.16 -4.71 5.83
C LEU A 66 -14.88 -3.39 5.53
N THR A 67 -16.04 -3.14 6.15
CA THR A 67 -16.71 -1.85 6.02
C THR A 67 -15.95 -0.76 6.80
N TYR A 68 -16.28 0.49 6.51
CA TYR A 68 -15.65 1.63 7.16
C TYR A 68 -16.00 1.68 8.66
N GLU A 69 -17.23 1.31 9.01
CA GLU A 69 -17.79 1.31 10.36
C GLU A 69 -17.08 0.28 11.24
N GLN A 70 -16.91 -0.95 10.73
CA GLN A 70 -16.17 -2.01 11.43
C GLN A 70 -14.68 -1.65 11.60
N MET A 71 -14.11 -0.89 10.67
CA MET A 71 -12.77 -0.33 10.82
C MET A 71 -12.68 0.74 11.91
N GLN A 72 -13.69 1.62 12.00
CA GLN A 72 -13.77 2.59 13.09
C GLN A 72 -13.92 1.91 14.44
N GLU A 73 -14.79 0.89 14.57
CA GLU A 73 -14.97 0.13 15.80
C GLU A 73 -13.71 -0.65 16.21
N LYS A 74 -13.02 -1.27 15.25
CA LYS A 74 -11.74 -1.95 15.50
C LYS A 74 -10.66 -0.97 15.96
N ASN A 75 -10.57 0.22 15.38
CA ASN A 75 -9.62 1.24 15.82
C ASN A 75 -10.06 1.95 17.12
N ALA A 76 -11.35 1.99 17.43
CA ALA A 76 -11.83 2.49 18.71
C ALA A 76 -11.48 1.53 19.85
N SER A 77 -11.59 0.22 19.62
CA SER A 77 -11.27 -0.85 20.58
C SER A 77 -9.77 -1.13 20.69
N VAL A 78 -9.05 -1.12 19.57
CA VAL A 78 -7.59 -1.20 19.51
C VAL A 78 -7.12 0.21 19.20
N HIS A 79 -6.66 0.98 20.19
CA HIS A 79 -6.13 2.33 20.01
C HIS A 79 -4.84 2.35 19.15
N GLU A 80 -4.93 1.91 17.89
CA GLU A 80 -3.87 2.00 16.90
C GLU A 80 -3.80 3.43 16.42
N THR A 81 -3.06 4.22 17.18
CA THR A 81 -2.79 5.61 16.82
C THR A 81 -1.85 5.63 15.63
N LEU A 82 -2.30 6.25 14.54
CA LEU A 82 -1.44 6.60 13.41
C LEU A 82 -0.26 7.42 13.89
N ASN A 83 0.90 7.14 13.34
CA ASN A 83 2.11 7.92 13.60
C ASN A 83 2.35 8.88 12.44
N ILE A 84 2.89 10.04 12.77
CA ILE A 84 3.44 10.99 11.81
C ILE A 84 4.85 11.34 12.25
N ASP A 85 5.81 11.04 11.40
CA ASP A 85 7.23 11.15 11.71
C ASP A 85 7.76 12.45 11.12
N LEU A 86 8.39 13.29 11.94
CA LEU A 86 9.15 14.44 11.46
C LEU A 86 10.47 13.95 10.89
N ILE A 87 10.68 14.19 9.61
CA ILE A 87 11.88 13.77 8.89
C ILE A 87 12.91 14.89 8.99
N THR A 88 14.13 14.56 9.42
CA THR A 88 15.23 15.52 9.53
C THR A 88 16.51 14.93 8.94
N LYS A 89 17.53 15.78 8.73
CA LYS A 89 18.85 15.33 8.26
C LYS A 89 19.54 14.38 9.25
N ASN A 90 19.14 14.41 10.52
CA ASN A 90 19.76 13.63 11.59
C ASN A 90 18.91 12.43 12.02
N GLY A 91 17.84 12.13 11.27
CA GLY A 91 16.91 11.03 11.56
C GLY A 91 15.47 11.48 11.82
N ASN A 92 14.62 10.49 12.09
CA ASN A 92 13.17 10.65 12.19
C ASN A 92 12.73 10.78 13.65
N VAL A 93 11.87 11.77 13.94
CA VAL A 93 11.25 11.94 15.26
C VAL A 93 9.77 11.53 15.15
N LYS A 94 9.38 10.48 15.87
CA LYS A 94 8.02 9.94 15.79
C LYS A 94 7.04 10.73 16.65
N PHE A 95 5.90 11.08 16.09
CA PHE A 95 4.79 11.68 16.80
C PHE A 95 3.52 10.86 16.64
N ASN A 96 2.71 10.83 17.69
CA ASN A 96 1.34 10.36 17.57
C ASN A 96 0.51 11.42 16.83
N LEU A 97 -0.23 11.02 15.80
CA LEU A 97 -1.06 11.92 15.00
C LEU A 97 -2.10 12.67 15.85
N THR A 98 -2.62 12.04 16.92
CA THR A 98 -3.61 12.64 17.81
C THR A 98 -3.01 13.64 18.81
N ALA A 99 -1.68 13.70 18.94
CA ALA A 99 -0.96 14.63 19.82
C ALA A 99 -0.86 16.05 19.22
N THR A 100 -2.02 16.63 18.86
CA THR A 100 -2.17 17.86 18.07
C THR A 100 -1.46 19.08 18.68
N LYS A 101 -1.44 19.24 20.01
CA LYS A 101 -0.72 20.34 20.69
C LYS A 101 0.80 20.28 20.46
N ARG A 102 1.39 19.08 20.44
CA ARG A 102 2.83 18.89 20.23
C ARG A 102 3.17 19.08 18.75
N LEU A 103 2.37 18.52 17.86
CA LEU A 103 2.51 18.71 16.42
C LEU A 103 2.37 20.18 16.01
N GLY A 104 1.38 20.88 16.56
CA GLY A 104 1.18 22.31 16.31
C GLY A 104 2.41 23.14 16.65
N ARG A 105 3.08 22.88 17.79
CA ARG A 105 4.33 23.56 18.15
C ARG A 105 5.45 23.33 17.13
N VAL A 106 5.57 22.12 16.59
CA VAL A 106 6.59 21.79 15.58
C VAL A 106 6.27 22.45 14.23
N MET A 107 4.98 22.57 13.89
CA MET A 107 4.49 23.11 12.63
C MET A 107 4.40 24.64 12.60
N LYS A 108 4.27 25.32 13.75
CA LYS A 108 3.92 26.75 13.88
C LYS A 108 4.84 27.72 13.12
N ASN A 109 6.11 27.37 12.94
CA ASN A 109 7.11 28.23 12.30
C ASN A 109 7.58 27.74 10.92
N ALA A 110 6.90 26.74 10.36
CA ALA A 110 7.21 26.23 9.03
C ALA A 110 6.61 27.16 7.96
N LYS A 111 7.43 27.65 7.03
CA LYS A 111 6.92 28.38 5.85
C LYS A 111 6.16 27.43 4.92
N THR A 112 6.62 26.19 4.84
CA THR A 112 5.99 25.14 4.05
C THR A 112 6.03 23.83 4.82
N ILE A 113 4.91 23.11 4.84
CA ILE A 113 4.81 21.78 5.42
C ILE A 113 4.54 20.82 4.27
N ILE A 114 5.35 19.77 4.16
CA ILE A 114 5.10 18.65 3.26
C ILE A 114 4.85 17.41 4.12
N ILE A 115 3.76 16.71 3.81
CA ILE A 115 3.41 15.42 4.43
C ILE A 115 3.46 14.37 3.34
N LEU A 116 4.42 13.46 3.43
CA LEU A 116 4.52 12.29 2.56
C LEU A 116 3.59 11.21 3.10
N ILE A 117 2.78 10.63 2.21
CA ILE A 117 1.87 9.54 2.53
C ILE A 117 2.29 8.36 1.67
N HIS A 118 2.74 7.28 2.31
CA HIS A 118 3.31 6.14 1.61
C HIS A 118 2.22 5.26 0.98
N GLY A 119 2.64 4.43 0.02
CA GLY A 119 1.78 3.48 -0.66
C GLY A 119 1.57 2.17 0.11
N PHE A 120 1.07 1.16 -0.60
CA PHE A 120 0.79 -0.17 -0.06
C PHE A 120 2.07 -0.84 0.51
N LEU A 121 1.97 -1.37 1.74
CA LEU A 121 3.04 -2.07 2.47
C LEU A 121 4.33 -1.27 2.72
N GLU A 122 4.27 0.05 2.56
CA GLU A 122 5.40 0.94 2.83
C GLU A 122 5.29 1.56 4.23
N SER A 123 6.24 2.41 4.60
CA SER A 123 6.29 3.12 5.87
C SER A 123 6.94 4.50 5.78
N SER A 124 6.98 5.22 6.90
CA SER A 124 7.77 6.45 7.05
C SER A 124 9.28 6.25 6.86
N ASP A 125 9.77 5.02 6.96
CA ASP A 125 11.18 4.65 6.73
C ASP A 125 11.36 3.98 5.34
N GLY A 126 10.33 4.03 4.49
CA GLY A 126 10.27 3.36 3.19
C GLY A 126 11.08 4.03 2.07
N TRP A 127 11.00 3.45 0.88
CA TRP A 127 11.74 3.89 -0.30
C TRP A 127 11.31 5.27 -0.80
N MET A 128 10.01 5.59 -0.76
CA MET A 128 9.48 6.90 -1.10
C MET A 128 10.11 7.98 -0.22
N VAL A 129 10.14 7.78 1.10
CA VAL A 129 10.74 8.75 2.02
C VAL A 129 12.25 8.82 1.81
N SER A 130 12.92 7.68 1.66
CA SER A 130 14.37 7.62 1.42
C SER A 130 14.79 8.33 0.13
N GLY A 131 13.97 8.24 -0.93
CA GLY A 131 14.23 8.89 -2.21
C GLY A 131 13.93 10.38 -2.22
N LEU A 132 12.86 10.82 -1.54
CA LEU A 132 12.40 12.21 -1.58
C LEU A 132 12.98 13.08 -0.47
N ALA A 133 13.23 12.53 0.72
CA ALA A 133 13.66 13.31 1.88
C ALA A 133 14.98 14.05 1.66
N PRO A 134 16.05 13.46 1.07
CA PRO A 134 17.30 14.18 0.84
C PRO A 134 17.12 15.41 -0.05
N VAL A 135 16.28 15.31 -1.07
CA VAL A 135 16.00 16.42 -2.01
C VAL A 135 15.16 17.50 -1.34
N LEU A 136 14.12 17.11 -0.58
CA LEU A 136 13.20 18.05 0.07
C LEU A 136 13.85 18.77 1.26
N LEU A 137 14.69 18.08 2.03
CA LEU A 137 15.41 18.65 3.19
C LEU A 137 16.52 19.63 2.80
N ASN A 138 16.88 19.73 1.52
CA ASN A 138 17.79 20.76 1.02
C ASN A 138 17.09 22.12 0.83
N ARG A 139 15.76 22.18 0.88
CA ARG A 139 15.00 23.43 0.79
C ARG A 139 14.87 24.09 2.16
N THR A 140 15.17 25.39 2.25
CA THR A 140 15.05 26.15 3.49
C THR A 140 13.59 26.50 3.82
N GLY A 141 13.27 26.61 5.12
CA GLY A 141 11.93 26.97 5.59
C GLY A 141 10.87 25.88 5.50
N LEU A 142 11.23 24.66 5.08
CA LEU A 142 10.34 23.52 4.96
C LEU A 142 10.40 22.62 6.20
N LYS A 143 9.25 22.08 6.61
CA LYS A 143 9.15 20.92 7.51
C LYS A 143 8.59 19.73 6.76
N LEU A 144 9.31 18.62 6.82
CA LEU A 144 8.96 17.38 6.15
C LEU A 144 8.43 16.38 7.18
N PHE A 145 7.27 15.82 6.90
CA PHE A 145 6.66 14.76 7.70
C PHE A 145 6.37 13.55 6.81
N ALA A 146 6.29 12.36 7.42
CA ALA A 146 5.80 11.16 6.77
C ALA A 146 4.71 10.51 7.65
N LEU A 147 3.55 10.23 7.07
CA LEU A 147 2.47 9.49 7.74
C LEU A 147 2.79 7.99 7.69
N ASP A 148 2.89 7.33 8.85
CA ASP A 148 3.15 5.88 8.95
C ASP A 148 1.83 5.13 9.18
N GLY A 149 1.33 4.54 8.11
CA GLY A 149 0.13 3.73 8.04
C GLY A 149 0.38 2.22 8.17
N ARG A 150 1.62 1.75 8.35
CA ARG A 150 1.95 0.30 8.39
C ARG A 150 1.07 -0.54 9.30
N LYS A 151 0.71 0.01 10.47
CA LYS A 151 -0.11 -0.69 11.47
C LYS A 151 -1.54 -0.91 10.97
N ILE A 152 -2.01 0.02 10.13
CA ILE A 152 -3.36 0.01 9.58
C ILE A 152 -3.41 -0.77 8.27
N ILE A 153 -2.44 -0.57 7.38
CA ILE A 153 -2.37 -1.22 6.08
C ILE A 153 -1.90 -2.66 6.25
N ASN A 154 -2.83 -3.61 6.21
CA ASN A 154 -2.52 -5.04 6.18
C ASN A 154 -2.29 -5.54 4.75
N TRP A 155 -1.92 -6.82 4.63
CA TRP A 155 -1.67 -7.50 3.34
C TRP A 155 -2.90 -7.62 2.42
N GLU A 156 -4.09 -7.30 2.91
CA GLU A 156 -5.33 -7.41 2.14
C GLU A 156 -5.47 -6.18 1.24
N TYR A 157 -4.93 -6.27 0.02
CA TYR A 157 -4.99 -5.20 -0.99
C TYR A 157 -6.41 -4.64 -1.21
N PHE A 158 -7.45 -5.47 -1.05
CA PHE A 158 -8.86 -5.09 -1.15
C PHE A 158 -9.31 -4.03 -0.13
N ARG A 159 -8.52 -3.80 0.93
CA ARG A 159 -8.76 -2.77 1.95
C ARG A 159 -8.00 -1.47 1.70
N SER A 160 -7.08 -1.43 0.74
CA SER A 160 -6.21 -0.26 0.48
C SER A 160 -7.02 1.04 0.32
N SER A 161 -8.15 1.00 -0.39
CA SER A 161 -9.04 2.15 -0.56
C SER A 161 -9.73 2.58 0.73
N THR A 162 -10.23 1.63 1.53
CA THR A 162 -10.84 1.91 2.84
C THR A 162 -9.81 2.47 3.82
N TYR A 163 -8.58 1.93 3.81
CA TYR A 163 -7.48 2.42 4.62
C TYR A 163 -7.01 3.81 4.21
N ALA A 164 -6.91 4.08 2.90
CA ALA A 164 -6.60 5.40 2.39
C ALA A 164 -7.65 6.43 2.84
N ARG A 165 -8.95 6.08 2.75
CA ARG A 165 -10.04 6.91 3.27
C ARG A 165 -9.90 7.17 4.77
N PHE A 166 -9.70 6.12 5.56
CA PHE A 166 -9.53 6.23 7.01
C PHE A 166 -8.33 7.11 7.40
N MET A 167 -7.15 6.86 6.81
CA MET A 167 -5.94 7.64 7.08
C MET A 167 -6.13 9.10 6.67
N GLY A 168 -6.78 9.35 5.53
CA GLY A 168 -7.11 10.70 5.06
C GLY A 168 -8.02 11.45 6.04
N GLU A 169 -9.05 10.78 6.57
CA GLU A 169 -9.95 11.38 7.56
C GLU A 169 -9.22 11.70 8.87
N GLN A 170 -8.46 10.74 9.42
CA GLN A 170 -7.69 10.95 10.65
C GLN A 170 -6.65 12.08 10.52
N LEU A 171 -5.97 12.14 9.38
CA LEU A 171 -5.04 13.21 9.07
C LEU A 171 -5.77 14.56 8.98
N GLY A 172 -6.87 14.63 8.23
CA GLY A 172 -7.68 15.83 8.07
C GLY A 172 -8.22 16.37 9.39
N THR A 173 -8.77 15.50 10.24
CA THR A 173 -9.25 15.87 11.58
C THR A 173 -8.12 16.41 12.45
N SER A 174 -6.94 15.78 12.42
CA SER A 174 -5.80 16.19 13.23
C SER A 174 -5.22 17.52 12.77
N LEU A 175 -5.10 17.73 11.45
CA LEU A 175 -4.69 19.00 10.86
C LEU A 175 -5.70 20.12 11.19
N SER A 176 -7.00 19.86 11.09
CA SER A 176 -8.03 20.84 11.47
C SER A 176 -7.87 21.30 12.92
N LYS A 177 -7.64 20.36 13.85
CA LYS A 177 -7.38 20.67 15.27
C LYS A 177 -6.09 21.47 15.46
N ILE A 178 -5.02 21.12 14.75
CA ILE A 178 -3.74 21.84 14.81
C ILE A 178 -3.93 23.29 14.34
N ILE A 179 -4.54 23.48 13.18
CA ILE A 179 -4.78 24.80 12.58
C ILE A 179 -5.62 25.66 13.52
N LYS A 180 -6.75 25.14 14.03
CA LYS A 180 -7.59 25.86 14.99
C LYS A 180 -6.83 26.24 16.26
N GLY A 181 -6.01 25.32 16.79
CA GLY A 181 -5.18 25.55 17.97
C GLY A 181 -3.95 26.43 17.76
N MET A 182 -3.61 26.79 16.50
CA MET A 182 -2.55 27.76 16.21
C MET A 182 -3.04 29.21 16.26
N PHE A 183 -4.34 29.42 16.06
CA PHE A 183 -4.99 30.73 16.06
C PHE A 183 -5.76 31.05 17.35
N SER A 184 -5.85 30.09 18.27
CA SER A 184 -6.33 30.29 19.66
C SER A 184 -5.16 30.57 20.58
#